data_AF-A0A2J8S5A4-F1
#
_entry.id   AF-A0A2J8S5A4-F1
#
_cell.length_a   1.000
_cell.length_b   1.000
_cell.length_c   1.000
_cell.angle_alpha   90.00
_cell.angle_beta   90.00
_cell.angle_gamma   90.00
#
_symmetry.space_group_name_H-M   'P 1'
#
loop_
_entity.id
_entity.type
_entity.pdbx_description
1 polymer ?
#
loop_
_entity_poly.entity_id
_entity_poly.type
_entity_poly.pdbx_seq_one_letter_code
_entity_poly.pdbx_strand_id
1 'polypeptide(L)'
;KVQWPLHILFTPAVLEKYNVVFKYLLSVRRVQAELQHCWALQMQRKHLKSNQTDAIKWRLRNHMAFLVDNLQYYLQVDVLESQFSQLLHQINSTRDFESIRLAHDHFLSNLLAQSFILLKPGFSRQSSLLFKILSSVRNHQINSDLAQLLLRLDYNKYYTQAGGTLGSFGM
;
A
#
# COMPACT_ATOMS: atom_id res chain seq x y z
N LYS A 1 6.39 -23.33 -11.24
CA LYS A 1 7.60 -24.15 -11.01
C LYS A 1 8.76 -23.47 -11.71
N VAL A 2 9.88 -23.25 -11.00
CA VAL A 2 11.07 -22.61 -11.59
C VAL A 2 11.79 -23.62 -12.47
N GLN A 3 12.10 -23.24 -13.70
CA GLN A 3 12.83 -24.10 -14.65
C GLN A 3 14.34 -23.91 -14.51
N TRP A 4 15.10 -24.92 -14.91
CA TRP A 4 16.55 -24.80 -15.05
C TRP A 4 16.89 -23.75 -16.13
N PRO A 5 17.91 -22.87 -15.93
CA PRO A 5 18.84 -22.80 -14.81
C PRO A 5 18.40 -21.88 -13.65
N LEU A 6 17.26 -21.19 -13.76
CA LEU A 6 16.86 -20.11 -12.84
C LEU A 6 16.62 -20.50 -11.37
N HIS A 7 16.49 -21.80 -11.08
CA HIS A 7 16.36 -22.33 -9.71
C HIS A 7 17.54 -21.96 -8.77
N ILE A 8 18.71 -21.62 -9.32
CA ILE A 8 19.85 -21.14 -8.53
C ILE A 8 19.61 -19.77 -7.90
N LEU A 9 18.75 -18.95 -8.53
CA LEU A 9 18.35 -17.63 -8.03
C LEU A 9 17.03 -17.76 -7.24
N PHE A 10 16.04 -18.45 -7.80
CA PHE A 10 14.74 -18.64 -7.16
C PHE A 10 14.69 -19.92 -6.32
N THR A 11 15.47 -19.90 -5.24
CA THR A 11 15.46 -20.99 -4.25
C THR A 11 14.11 -21.09 -3.53
N PRO A 12 13.79 -22.24 -2.90
CA PRO A 12 12.55 -22.37 -2.11
C PRO A 12 12.41 -21.29 -1.02
N ALA A 13 13.51 -20.89 -0.39
CA ALA A 13 13.51 -19.82 0.62
C ALA A 13 13.14 -18.44 0.03
N VAL A 14 13.67 -18.14 -1.16
CA VAL A 14 13.33 -16.92 -1.92
C VAL A 14 11.85 -16.90 -2.31
N LEU A 15 11.32 -18.03 -2.77
CA LEU A 15 9.90 -18.15 -3.13
C LEU A 15 8.98 -17.96 -1.91
N GLU A 16 9.39 -18.39 -0.72
CA GLU A 16 8.60 -18.15 0.48
C GLU A 16 8.56 -16.66 0.86
N LYS A 17 9.67 -15.92 0.70
CA LYS A 17 9.67 -14.45 0.85
C LYS A 17 8.69 -13.79 -0.12
N TYR A 18 8.68 -14.20 -1.39
CA TYR A 18 7.70 -13.72 -2.36
C TYR A 18 6.27 -14.07 -1.97
N ASN A 19 6.02 -15.27 -1.46
CA ASN A 19 4.70 -15.71 -1.02
C ASN A 19 4.18 -14.83 0.13
N VAL A 20 5.06 -14.44 1.06
CA VAL A 20 4.72 -13.50 2.15
C VAL A 20 4.29 -12.14 1.59
N VAL A 21 5.06 -11.58 0.65
CA VAL A 21 4.71 -10.31 -0.03
C VAL A 21 3.40 -10.44 -0.79
N PHE A 22 3.23 -11.52 -1.57
CA PHE A 22 2.03 -11.79 -2.35
C PHE A 22 0.78 -11.86 -1.48
N LYS A 23 0.81 -12.66 -0.40
CA LYS A 23 -0.31 -12.77 0.54
C LYS A 23 -0.69 -11.43 1.15
N TYR A 24 0.30 -10.58 1.44
CA TYR A 24 0.07 -9.24 1.97
C TYR A 24 -0.61 -8.33 0.93
N LEU A 25 -0.05 -8.22 -0.28
CA LEU A 25 -0.63 -7.42 -1.36
C LEU A 25 -2.04 -7.87 -1.71
N LEU A 26 -2.27 -9.19 -1.75
CA LEU A 26 -3.59 -9.76 -1.96
C LEU A 26 -4.58 -9.39 -0.85
N SER A 27 -4.13 -9.37 0.41
CA SER A 27 -4.96 -8.93 1.53
C SER A 27 -5.39 -7.46 1.38
N VAL A 28 -4.45 -6.57 0.98
CA VAL A 28 -4.77 -5.14 0.75
C VAL A 28 -5.78 -5.01 -0.39
N ARG A 29 -5.59 -5.74 -1.49
CA ARG A 29 -6.52 -5.78 -2.62
C ARG A 29 -7.91 -6.31 -2.23
N ARG A 30 -7.99 -7.33 -1.38
CA ARG A 30 -9.28 -7.85 -0.87
C ARG A 30 -10.03 -6.81 -0.04
N VAL A 31 -9.34 -6.14 0.90
CA VAL A 31 -9.96 -5.08 1.70
C VAL A 31 -10.49 -3.95 0.82
N GLN A 32 -9.75 -3.56 -0.22
CA GLN A 32 -10.22 -2.57 -1.20
C GLN A 32 -11.48 -3.05 -1.93
N ALA A 33 -11.48 -4.28 -2.45
CA ALA A 33 -12.61 -4.85 -3.17
C ALA A 33 -13.85 -5.01 -2.27
N GLU A 34 -13.69 -5.42 -1.02
CA GLU A 34 -14.78 -5.52 -0.04
C GLU A 34 -15.36 -4.14 0.29
N LEU A 35 -14.51 -3.12 0.46
CA LEU A 35 -14.96 -1.74 0.63
C LEU A 35 -15.76 -1.30 -0.61
N GLN A 36 -15.26 -1.50 -1.82
CA GLN A 36 -15.98 -1.18 -3.06
C GLN A 36 -17.29 -1.96 -3.20
N HIS A 37 -17.31 -3.25 -2.84
CA HIS A 37 -18.54 -4.05 -2.87
C HIS A 37 -19.59 -3.52 -1.90
N CYS A 38 -19.18 -3.15 -0.68
CA CYS A 38 -20.06 -2.47 0.26
C CYS A 38 -20.60 -1.15 -0.30
N TRP A 39 -19.89 -0.50 -1.23
CA TRP A 39 -20.35 0.73 -1.92
C TRP A 39 -21.52 0.41 -2.81
N ALA A 40 -21.34 -0.56 -3.69
CA ALA A 40 -22.34 -0.99 -4.64
C ALA A 40 -23.63 -1.41 -3.90
N LEU A 41 -23.52 -2.25 -2.87
CA LEU A 41 -24.66 -2.71 -2.07
C LEU A 41 -25.41 -1.57 -1.37
N GLN A 42 -24.70 -0.56 -0.86
CA GLN A 42 -25.33 0.59 -0.20
C GLN A 42 -25.92 1.58 -1.21
N MET A 43 -25.31 1.73 -2.39
CA MET A 43 -25.82 2.55 -3.48
C MET A 43 -27.15 2.00 -4.02
N GLN A 44 -27.29 0.67 -4.08
CA GLN A 44 -28.54 -0.01 -4.41
C GLN A 44 -29.65 0.20 -3.37
N ARG A 45 -29.30 0.54 -2.12
CA ARG A 45 -30.24 0.76 -1.00
C ARG A 45 -30.66 2.22 -0.79
N LYS A 46 -30.22 3.15 -1.65
CA LYS A 46 -30.56 4.60 -1.56
C LYS A 46 -32.05 4.94 -1.56
N HIS A 47 -32.93 3.98 -1.85
CA HIS A 47 -34.39 4.14 -1.75
C HIS A 47 -34.97 3.91 -0.33
N LEU A 48 -34.17 3.53 0.67
CA LEU A 48 -34.60 3.33 2.05
C LEU A 48 -34.20 4.53 2.93
N LYS A 49 -35.11 5.00 3.79
CA LYS A 49 -34.94 6.19 4.63
C LYS A 49 -33.61 6.15 5.39
N SER A 50 -32.77 7.16 5.18
CA SER A 50 -31.43 7.28 5.79
C SER A 50 -31.52 7.68 7.25
N ASN A 51 -30.99 6.85 8.15
CA ASN A 51 -30.87 7.17 9.58
C ASN A 51 -29.51 7.84 9.87
N GLN A 52 -29.39 8.55 11.00
CA GLN A 52 -28.14 9.23 11.43
C GLN A 52 -26.95 8.25 11.56
N THR A 53 -27.22 6.98 11.89
CA THR A 53 -26.22 5.91 11.95
C THR A 53 -25.65 5.55 10.58
N ASP A 54 -26.41 5.74 9.50
CA ASP A 54 -25.95 5.50 8.13
C ASP A 54 -24.99 6.60 7.65
N ALA A 55 -25.19 7.84 8.11
CA ALA A 55 -24.26 8.94 7.85
C ALA A 55 -22.88 8.70 8.51
N ILE A 56 -22.85 8.18 9.75
CA ILE A 56 -21.58 7.84 10.44
C ILE A 56 -20.88 6.68 9.72
N LYS A 57 -21.63 5.63 9.35
CA LYS A 57 -21.10 4.50 8.56
C LYS A 57 -20.54 4.99 7.22
N TRP A 58 -21.23 5.88 6.53
CA TRP A 58 -20.81 6.48 5.27
C TRP A 58 -19.49 7.23 5.42
N ARG A 59 -19.37 8.09 6.44
CA ARG A 59 -18.14 8.84 6.71
C ARG A 59 -16.96 7.93 7.03
N LEU A 60 -17.15 6.96 7.94
CA LEU A 60 -16.10 6.00 8.30
C LEU A 60 -15.60 5.23 7.09
N ARG A 61 -16.53 4.75 6.26
CA ARG A 61 -16.23 3.99 5.07
C ARG A 61 -15.53 4.82 3.99
N ASN A 62 -15.91 6.08 3.77
CA ASN A 62 -15.15 6.97 2.86
C ASN A 62 -13.71 7.18 3.35
N HIS A 63 -13.51 7.36 4.66
CA HIS A 63 -12.16 7.45 5.21
C HIS A 63 -11.36 6.15 5.04
N MET A 64 -11.97 4.98 5.23
CA MET A 64 -11.30 3.70 5.01
C MET A 64 -10.95 3.48 3.54
N ALA A 65 -11.85 3.81 2.61
CA ALA A 65 -11.58 3.72 1.17
C ALA A 65 -10.41 4.61 0.77
N PHE A 66 -10.44 5.88 1.18
CA PHE A 66 -9.34 6.83 0.98
C PHE A 66 -8.01 6.28 1.51
N LEU A 67 -8.00 5.75 2.73
CA LEU A 67 -6.79 5.20 3.35
C LEU A 67 -6.23 4.00 2.58
N VAL A 68 -7.11 3.06 2.21
CA VAL A 68 -6.72 1.84 1.49
C VAL A 68 -6.23 2.16 0.07
N ASP A 69 -6.86 3.12 -0.61
CA ASP A 69 -6.43 3.55 -1.95
C ASP A 69 -5.04 4.23 -1.91
N ASN A 70 -4.80 5.08 -0.91
CA ASN A 70 -3.49 5.71 -0.71
C ASN A 70 -2.41 4.69 -0.31
N LEU A 71 -2.73 3.74 0.58
CA LEU A 71 -1.82 2.67 0.95
C LEU A 71 -1.46 1.81 -0.26
N GLN A 72 -2.45 1.50 -1.10
CA GLN A 72 -2.24 0.74 -2.31
C GLN A 72 -1.34 1.47 -3.31
N TYR A 73 -1.56 2.77 -3.49
CA TYR A 73 -0.73 3.60 -4.37
C TYR A 73 0.72 3.59 -3.91
N TYR A 74 0.97 3.82 -2.61
CA TYR A 74 2.30 3.77 -2.04
C TYR A 74 2.99 2.42 -2.24
N LEU A 75 2.28 1.32 -1.94
CA LEU A 75 2.83 -0.02 -2.12
C LEU A 75 3.19 -0.29 -3.59
N GLN A 76 2.40 0.22 -4.55
CA GLN A 76 2.64 -0.02 -5.96
C GLN A 76 3.73 0.86 -6.55
N VAL A 77 3.63 2.17 -6.36
CA VAL A 77 4.49 3.13 -7.05
C VAL A 77 5.78 3.34 -6.28
N ASP A 78 5.68 3.64 -4.99
CA ASP A 78 6.85 4.04 -4.20
C ASP A 78 7.68 2.85 -3.75
N VAL A 79 7.05 1.70 -3.53
CA VAL A 79 7.74 0.49 -3.09
C VAL A 79 8.00 -0.46 -4.27
N LEU A 80 6.96 -1.04 -4.87
CA LEU A 80 7.13 -2.08 -5.88
C LEU A 80 7.82 -1.57 -7.15
N GLU A 81 7.31 -0.51 -7.77
CA GLU A 81 7.83 0.02 -9.04
C GLU A 81 9.25 0.58 -8.87
N SER A 82 9.48 1.37 -7.81
CA SER A 82 10.79 1.91 -7.47
C SER A 82 11.84 0.81 -7.26
N GLN A 83 11.55 -0.17 -6.40
CA GLN A 83 12.50 -1.26 -6.11
C GLN A 83 12.71 -2.15 -7.34
N PHE A 84 11.67 -2.39 -8.14
CA PHE A 84 11.79 -3.21 -9.36
C PHE A 84 12.63 -2.50 -10.43
N SER A 85 12.44 -1.18 -10.60
CA SER A 85 13.25 -0.36 -11.51
C SER A 85 14.73 -0.38 -11.13
N GLN A 86 15.04 -0.26 -9.83
CA GLN A 86 16.42 -0.36 -9.34
C GLN A 86 17.03 -1.75 -9.63
N LEU A 87 16.27 -2.83 -9.38
CA LEU A 87 16.71 -4.18 -9.67
C LEU A 87 17.00 -4.38 -11.17
N LEU A 88 16.08 -3.96 -12.04
CA LEU A 88 16.26 -4.04 -13.49
C LEU A 88 17.49 -3.24 -13.96
N HIS A 89 17.70 -2.05 -13.41
CA HIS A 89 18.88 -1.26 -13.72
C HIS A 89 20.16 -2.02 -13.37
N GLN A 90 20.24 -2.59 -12.16
CA GLN A 90 21.41 -3.37 -11.72
C GLN A 90 21.65 -4.61 -12.59
N ILE A 91 20.59 -5.33 -12.95
CA ILE A 91 20.66 -6.50 -13.84
C ILE A 91 21.21 -6.12 -15.22
N ASN A 92 20.80 -4.96 -15.75
CA ASN A 92 21.24 -4.49 -17.06
C ASN A 92 22.65 -3.87 -17.05
N SER A 93 23.12 -3.39 -15.89
CA SER A 93 24.43 -2.73 -15.76
C SER A 93 25.58 -3.70 -15.46
N THR A 94 25.30 -4.94 -15.07
CA THR A 94 26.32 -5.93 -14.71
C THR A 94 26.20 -7.20 -15.56
N ARG A 95 27.33 -7.91 -15.72
CA ARG A 95 27.37 -9.27 -16.30
C ARG A 95 27.76 -10.33 -15.28
N ASP A 96 27.96 -9.93 -14.03
CA ASP A 96 28.29 -10.83 -12.94
C ASP A 96 27.03 -11.40 -12.29
N PHE A 97 26.97 -12.73 -12.19
CA PHE A 97 25.84 -13.44 -11.59
C PHE A 97 25.71 -13.14 -10.10
N GLU A 98 26.82 -13.05 -9.37
CA GLU A 98 26.75 -12.83 -7.91
C GLU A 98 26.22 -11.42 -7.60
N SER A 99 26.62 -10.42 -8.39
CA SER A 99 26.06 -9.08 -8.34
C SER A 99 24.54 -9.07 -8.57
N ILE A 100 24.03 -9.83 -9.55
CA ILE A 100 22.58 -9.97 -9.81
C ILE A 100 21.88 -10.62 -8.62
N ARG A 101 22.47 -11.67 -8.06
CA ARG A 101 21.93 -12.38 -6.90
C ARG A 101 21.83 -11.47 -5.68
N LEU A 102 22.89 -10.70 -5.38
CA LEU A 102 22.90 -9.76 -4.26
C LEU A 102 21.88 -8.64 -4.46
N ALA A 103 21.76 -8.09 -5.67
CA ALA A 103 20.75 -7.08 -5.99
C ALA A 103 19.33 -7.63 -5.79
N HIS A 104 19.09 -8.89 -6.16
CA HIS A 104 17.81 -9.57 -5.96
C HIS A 104 17.49 -9.81 -4.46
N ASP A 105 18.47 -10.23 -3.67
CA ASP A 105 18.31 -10.38 -2.23
C ASP A 105 18.03 -9.04 -1.53
N HIS A 106 18.68 -7.96 -1.97
CA HIS A 106 18.42 -6.61 -1.49
C HIS A 106 17.02 -6.13 -1.87
N PHE A 107 16.60 -6.35 -3.11
CA PHE A 107 15.24 -6.06 -3.59
C PHE A 107 14.17 -6.71 -2.69
N LEU A 108 14.27 -8.02 -2.42
CA LEU A 108 13.31 -8.72 -1.58
C LEU A 108 13.32 -8.24 -0.13
N SER A 109 14.50 -7.94 0.41
CA SER A 109 14.64 -7.43 1.78
C SER A 109 13.98 -6.05 1.92
N ASN A 110 14.17 -5.17 0.94
CA ASN A 110 13.53 -3.85 0.91
C ASN A 110 12.02 -3.96 0.72
N LEU A 111 11.53 -4.84 -0.16
CA LEU A 111 10.08 -5.07 -0.30
C LEU A 111 9.44 -5.47 1.03
N LEU A 112 10.06 -6.39 1.77
CA LEU A 112 9.53 -6.84 3.07
C LEU A 112 9.55 -5.72 4.12
N ALA A 113 10.62 -4.91 4.15
CA ALA A 113 10.77 -3.81 5.10
C ALA A 113 9.81 -2.63 4.79
N GLN A 114 9.81 -2.15 3.54
CA GLN A 114 9.07 -0.96 3.10
C GLN A 114 7.58 -1.21 2.90
N SER A 115 7.16 -2.46 2.66
CA SER A 115 5.75 -2.83 2.61
C SER A 115 5.11 -2.95 4.00
N PHE A 116 5.84 -2.63 5.07
CA PHE A 116 5.37 -2.75 6.47
C PHE A 116 4.90 -4.16 6.86
N ILE A 117 5.32 -5.18 6.12
CA ILE A 117 4.91 -6.58 6.30
C ILE A 117 5.37 -7.10 7.67
N LEU A 118 6.50 -6.61 8.18
CA LEU A 118 7.03 -6.99 9.50
C LEU A 118 6.22 -6.43 10.67
N LEU A 119 5.32 -5.47 10.45
CA LEU A 119 4.40 -4.93 11.46
C LEU A 119 3.14 -5.81 11.63
N LYS A 120 3.16 -7.05 11.11
CA LYS A 120 1.97 -7.90 10.92
C LYS A 120 1.19 -8.37 12.15
N PRO A 121 1.66 -8.46 13.40
CA PRO A 121 0.86 -9.16 14.40
C PRO A 121 -0.34 -8.32 14.93
N GLY A 122 -0.74 -7.22 14.25
CA GLY A 122 -1.91 -6.44 14.65
C GLY A 122 -2.73 -5.77 13.55
N PHE A 123 -2.31 -5.81 12.28
CA PHE A 123 -2.90 -4.96 11.24
C PHE A 123 -4.36 -5.31 10.90
N SER A 124 -4.77 -6.59 11.04
CA SER A 124 -6.16 -6.99 10.75
C SER A 124 -7.17 -6.56 11.82
N ARG A 125 -6.71 -6.19 13.03
CA ARG A 125 -7.61 -5.98 14.18
C ARG A 125 -7.88 -4.52 14.52
N GLN A 126 -7.07 -3.56 14.03
CA GLN A 126 -7.14 -2.20 14.54
C GLN A 126 -6.76 -1.14 13.49
N SER A 127 -7.76 -0.51 12.88
CA SER A 127 -7.60 0.80 12.23
C SER A 127 -7.00 1.85 13.20
N SER A 128 -7.23 1.68 14.51
CA SER A 128 -6.62 2.47 15.58
C SER A 128 -5.11 2.31 15.68
N LEU A 129 -4.52 1.19 15.23
CA LEU A 129 -3.07 1.00 15.19
C LEU A 129 -2.46 1.77 14.02
N LEU A 130 -3.15 1.80 12.87
CA LEU A 130 -2.77 2.62 11.73
C LEU A 130 -2.85 4.11 12.10
N PHE A 131 -3.95 4.56 12.72
CA PHE A 131 -4.05 5.92 13.26
C PHE A 131 -3.03 6.21 14.37
N LYS A 132 -2.72 5.24 15.25
CA LYS A 132 -1.65 5.39 16.27
C LYS A 132 -0.26 5.43 15.66
N ILE A 133 0.02 4.71 14.58
CA ILE A 133 1.30 4.79 13.87
C ILE A 133 1.37 6.17 13.20
N LEU A 134 0.34 6.57 12.47
CA LEU A 134 0.28 7.90 11.85
C LEU A 134 0.36 9.04 12.91
N SER A 135 -0.19 8.86 14.12
CA SER A 135 -0.15 9.86 15.19
C SER A 135 1.12 9.81 16.07
N SER A 136 1.66 8.62 16.34
CA SER A 136 2.85 8.40 17.17
C SER A 136 4.13 8.80 16.43
N VAL A 137 4.12 8.67 15.10
CA VAL A 137 5.28 8.97 14.26
C VAL A 137 5.48 10.47 14.08
N ARG A 138 4.45 11.29 14.34
CA ARG A 138 4.60 12.75 14.43
C ARG A 138 5.66 13.17 15.48
N ASN A 139 5.97 12.28 16.43
CA ASN A 139 6.80 12.63 17.57
C ASN A 139 8.27 12.18 17.53
N HIS A 140 8.76 11.14 16.84
CA HIS A 140 10.22 10.86 16.72
C HIS A 140 10.57 9.92 15.54
N GLN A 141 11.68 10.23 14.85
CA GLN A 141 12.40 9.50 13.77
C GLN A 141 11.55 8.63 12.82
N ILE A 142 11.02 9.28 11.79
CA ILE A 142 10.23 8.66 10.73
C ILE A 142 11.15 7.99 9.72
N ASN A 143 10.96 6.69 9.47
CA ASN A 143 11.47 6.01 8.28
C ASN A 143 11.01 6.80 7.04
N SER A 144 11.93 7.26 6.18
CA SER A 144 11.67 8.17 5.04
C SER A 144 10.40 7.80 4.26
N ASP A 145 10.19 6.51 4.03
CA ASP A 145 9.08 6.00 3.21
C ASP A 145 7.71 6.19 3.89
N LEU A 146 7.66 6.09 5.23
CA LEU A 146 6.43 6.32 5.99
C LEU A 146 6.12 7.83 6.13
N ALA A 147 7.15 8.69 6.14
CA ALA A 147 6.97 10.15 6.08
C ALA A 147 6.36 10.57 4.73
N GLN A 148 6.82 9.97 3.63
CA GLN A 148 6.27 10.24 2.30
C GLN A 148 4.81 9.79 2.18
N LEU A 149 4.46 8.61 2.73
CA LEU A 149 3.07 8.17 2.80
C LEU A 149 2.20 9.12 3.63
N LEU A 150 2.70 9.58 4.78
CA LEU A 150 2.02 10.55 5.64
C LEU A 150 1.77 11.88 4.93
N LEU A 151 2.79 12.44 4.28
CA LEU A 151 2.68 13.68 3.51
C LEU A 151 1.69 13.53 2.36
N ARG A 152 1.69 12.39 1.65
CA ARG A 152 0.70 12.11 0.60
C ARG A 152 -0.71 12.00 1.16
N LEU A 153 -0.90 11.35 2.31
CA LEU A 153 -2.20 11.25 2.98
C LEU A 153 -2.70 12.64 3.40
N ASP A 154 -1.85 13.47 3.98
CA ASP A 154 -2.21 14.84 4.40
C ASP A 154 -2.53 15.73 3.19
N TYR A 155 -1.72 15.67 2.13
CA TYR A 155 -1.95 16.38 0.88
C TYR A 155 -3.26 15.95 0.21
N ASN A 156 -3.46 14.64 0.02
CA ASN A 156 -4.65 14.12 -0.64
C ASN A 156 -5.91 14.37 0.20
N LYS A 157 -5.79 14.36 1.54
CA LYS A 157 -6.89 14.72 2.44
C LYS A 157 -7.24 16.20 2.33
N TYR A 158 -6.24 17.08 2.34
CA TYR A 158 -6.43 18.52 2.15
C TYR A 158 -7.15 18.78 0.81
N TYR A 159 -6.72 18.16 -0.27
CA TYR A 159 -7.32 18.33 -1.59
C TYR A 159 -8.76 17.78 -1.67
N THR A 160 -9.02 16.64 -1.01
CA THR A 160 -10.36 16.05 -0.93
C THR A 160 -11.31 16.93 -0.09
N GLN A 161 -10.80 17.63 0.93
CA GLN A 161 -11.57 18.53 1.80
C GLN A 161 -11.73 19.94 1.22
N ALA A 162 -10.75 20.43 0.45
CA ALA A 162 -10.79 21.74 -0.19
C ALA A 162 -11.75 21.80 -1.39
N GLY A 163 -12.26 20.65 -1.86
CA GLY A 163 -13.09 20.53 -3.04
C GLY A 163 -12.27 20.77 -4.31
N GLY A 164 -12.36 19.87 -5.29
CA GLY A 164 -11.68 20.00 -6.59
C GLY A 164 -12.11 21.24 -7.39
N THR A 165 -11.74 22.42 -6.91
CA THR A 165 -12.06 23.74 -7.46
C THR A 165 -10.76 24.50 -7.70
N LEU A 166 -9.89 23.92 -8.52
CA LEU A 166 -8.96 24.72 -9.31
C LEU A 166 -9.51 24.78 -10.73
N GLY A 167 -10.45 25.69 -10.92
CA GLY A 167 -11.13 25.90 -12.21
C GLY A 167 -12.22 26.96 -12.25
N SER A 168 -12.35 27.83 -11.23
CA SER A 168 -13.26 28.97 -11.29
C SER A 168 -12.57 30.24 -10.80
N PHE A 169 -11.57 30.68 -11.56
CA PHE A 169 -11.18 32.08 -11.64
C PHE A 169 -10.78 32.35 -13.09
N GLY A 170 -11.63 33.09 -13.82
CA GLY A 170 -11.33 33.58 -15.16
C GLY A 170 -12.57 33.88 -15.99
N MET A 171 -12.94 35.17 -16.01
CA MET A 171 -14.04 35.87 -16.73
C MET A 171 -15.39 35.90 -16.03
#